data_AF-A0AAD7ZI76-F1
#
_entry.id   AF-A0AAD7ZI76-F1
#
_cell.length_a   1.000
_cell.length_b   1.000
_cell.length_c   1.000
_cell.angle_alpha   90.00
_cell.angle_beta   90.00
_cell.angle_gamma   90.00
#
_symmetry.space_group_name_H-M   'P 1'
#
loop_
_entity.id
_entity.type
_entity.pdbx_description
1 polymer ?
#
loop_
_entity_poly.entity_id
_entity_poly.type
_entity_poly.pdbx_seq_one_letter_code
_entity_poly.pdbx_strand_id
1 'polypeptide(L)'
;AKVLRCGAVMVFLLIVIAAAEDKRPQISDEALERALNDKRYLQRQLKCALGEANCDPVGRRLKTLAPLVLRGSCPQCTPDEMRQIQRTLSHIQRNYPKEWSKIVKQYTGA
;
A
#
# COMPACT_ATOMS: atom_id res chain seq x y z
N ALA A 1 53.58 -0.47 14.32
CA ALA A 1 53.42 -1.95 14.38
C ALA A 1 53.43 -2.50 12.96
N LYS A 2 54.15 -3.59 12.70
CA LYS A 2 54.36 -4.17 11.37
C LYS A 2 53.04 -4.73 10.82
N VAL A 3 52.60 -4.20 9.67
CA VAL A 3 51.57 -4.80 8.82
C VAL A 3 52.31 -5.64 7.78
N LEU A 4 52.41 -6.95 7.99
CA LEU A 4 52.71 -7.91 6.92
C LEU A 4 52.43 -9.36 7.34
N ARG A 5 51.31 -9.92 6.88
CA ARG A 5 51.29 -11.03 5.91
C ARG A 5 49.84 -11.42 5.59
N CYS A 6 49.53 -11.30 4.31
CA CYS A 6 48.32 -11.73 3.64
C CYS A 6 48.06 -13.22 3.87
N GLY A 7 46.84 -13.57 4.27
CA GLY A 7 46.40 -14.94 4.48
C GLY A 7 44.92 -14.94 4.85
N ALA A 8 44.09 -14.80 3.81
CA ALA A 8 42.64 -14.93 3.79
C ALA A 8 41.96 -15.46 5.07
N VAL A 9 41.52 -14.55 5.94
CA VAL A 9 40.38 -14.82 6.83
C VAL A 9 39.32 -13.80 6.46
N MET A 10 38.49 -14.22 5.52
CA MET A 10 37.30 -13.50 5.08
C MET A 10 36.38 -13.40 6.30
N VAL A 11 36.44 -12.30 7.03
CA VAL A 11 35.46 -11.97 8.07
C VAL A 11 34.16 -11.75 7.32
N PHE A 12 33.36 -12.82 7.27
CA PHE A 12 32.03 -12.85 6.72
C PHE A 12 31.20 -11.83 7.50
N LEU A 13 31.02 -10.64 6.93
CA LEU A 13 29.93 -9.75 7.29
C LEU A 13 28.66 -10.51 6.89
N LEU A 14 28.11 -11.29 7.82
CA LEU A 14 26.76 -11.81 7.72
C LEU A 14 25.83 -10.60 7.89
N ILE A 15 25.65 -9.86 6.81
CA ILE A 15 24.53 -8.95 6.64
C ILE A 15 23.31 -9.88 6.61
N VAL A 16 22.71 -10.10 7.78
CA VAL A 16 21.41 -10.74 7.89
C VAL A 16 20.42 -9.75 7.27
N ILE A 17 20.18 -9.91 5.96
CA ILE A 17 19.08 -9.24 5.30
C ILE A 17 17.82 -9.90 5.86
N ALA A 18 17.28 -9.32 6.93
CA ALA A 18 15.95 -9.68 7.40
C ALA A 18 14.97 -9.27 6.30
N ALA A 19 14.67 -10.19 5.38
CA ALA A 19 13.53 -10.08 4.52
C ALA A 19 12.31 -10.01 5.45
N ALA A 20 11.73 -8.82 5.60
CA ALA A 20 10.52 -8.65 6.36
C ALA A 20 9.42 -9.45 5.65
N GLU A 21 9.18 -10.67 6.13
CA GLU A 21 8.03 -11.47 5.72
C GLU A 21 6.78 -10.71 6.13
N ASP A 22 6.14 -10.09 5.16
CA ASP A 22 4.98 -9.25 5.38
C ASP A 22 3.75 -10.13 5.69
N LYS A 23 3.63 -10.59 6.93
CA LYS A 23 2.49 -11.37 7.43
C LYS A 23 1.27 -10.46 7.60
N ARG A 24 0.83 -9.82 6.51
CA ARG A 24 -0.41 -9.04 6.48
C ARG A 24 -1.59 -10.01 6.42
N PRO A 25 -2.65 -9.78 7.21
CA PRO A 25 -3.84 -10.61 7.14
C PRO A 25 -4.45 -10.51 5.74
N GLN A 26 -4.72 -11.67 5.13
CA GLN A 26 -5.45 -11.70 3.87
C GLN A 26 -6.90 -11.26 4.09
N ILE A 27 -7.42 -10.49 3.12
CA ILE A 27 -8.80 -10.01 3.13
C ILE A 27 -9.61 -10.94 2.23
N SER A 28 -10.70 -11.51 2.74
CA SER A 28 -11.63 -12.29 1.91
C SER A 28 -12.49 -11.39 1.02
N ASP A 29 -13.04 -11.93 -0.06
CA ASP A 29 -13.89 -11.16 -0.98
C ASP A 29 -15.18 -10.66 -0.32
N GLU A 30 -15.73 -11.38 0.67
CA GLU A 30 -16.90 -10.99 1.46
C GLU A 30 -16.56 -9.88 2.45
N ALA A 31 -15.36 -9.90 3.03
CA ALA A 31 -14.87 -8.80 3.87
C ALA A 31 -14.68 -7.53 3.04
N LEU A 32 -14.14 -7.67 1.82
CA LEU A 32 -14.01 -6.56 0.87
C LEU A 32 -15.39 -6.01 0.46
N GLU A 33 -16.34 -6.86 0.06
CA GLU A 33 -17.72 -6.44 -0.26
C GLU A 33 -18.35 -5.66 0.90
N ARG A 34 -18.25 -6.17 2.13
CA ARG A 34 -18.79 -5.48 3.32
C ARG A 34 -18.17 -4.11 3.51
N ALA A 35 -16.85 -3.99 3.34
CA ALA A 35 -16.14 -2.72 3.48
C ALA A 35 -16.53 -1.71 2.37
N LEU A 36 -16.71 -2.16 1.13
CA LEU A 36 -17.14 -1.32 0.01
C LEU A 36 -18.59 -0.83 0.17
N ASN A 37 -19.46 -1.67 0.74
CA ASN A 37 -20.86 -1.33 0.96
C ASN A 37 -21.11 -0.52 2.25
N ASP A 38 -20.17 -0.49 3.20
CA ASP A 38 -20.21 0.41 4.35
C ASP A 38 -19.81 1.83 3.93
N LYS A 39 -20.83 2.61 3.56
CA LYS A 39 -20.69 4.02 3.15
C LYS A 39 -19.95 4.87 4.19
N ARG A 40 -20.20 4.64 5.48
CA ARG A 40 -19.61 5.43 6.56
C ARG A 40 -18.12 5.11 6.68
N TYR A 41 -17.75 3.83 6.57
CA TYR A 41 -16.36 3.40 6.55
C TYR A 41 -15.63 3.94 5.31
N LEU A 42 -16.21 3.77 4.13
CA LEU A 42 -15.59 4.18 2.87
C LEU A 42 -15.38 5.71 2.82
N GLN A 43 -16.35 6.51 3.29
CA GLN A 43 -16.19 7.96 3.42
C GLN A 43 -15.03 8.35 4.35
N ARG A 44 -14.82 7.64 5.47
CA ARG A 44 -13.66 7.89 6.35
C ARG A 44 -12.35 7.58 5.62
N GLN A 45 -12.30 6.49 4.85
CA GLN A 45 -11.12 6.12 4.08
C GLN A 45 -10.81 7.13 2.97
N LEU A 46 -11.83 7.63 2.26
CA LEU A 46 -11.67 8.69 1.25
C LEU A 46 -11.14 9.99 1.88
N LYS A 47 -11.69 10.40 3.03
CA LYS A 47 -11.18 11.57 3.78
C LYS A 47 -9.75 11.37 4.26
N CYS A 48 -9.40 10.19 4.76
CA CYS A 48 -8.02 9.84 5.11
C CYS A 48 -7.08 9.97 3.89
N ALA A 49 -7.48 9.44 2.73
CA ALA A 49 -6.74 9.56 1.48
C ALA A 49 -6.54 11.02 1.07
N LEU A 50 -7.51 11.89 1.32
CA LEU A 50 -7.40 13.34 1.06
C LEU A 50 -6.67 14.13 2.16
N GLY A 51 -6.35 13.49 3.29
CA GLY A 51 -5.76 14.19 4.45
C GLY A 51 -6.78 15.01 5.27
N GLU A 52 -8.08 14.78 5.04
CA GLU A 52 -9.19 15.46 5.73
C GLU A 52 -9.61 14.73 7.03
N ALA A 53 -9.09 13.54 7.29
CA ALA A 53 -9.37 12.76 8.49
C ALA A 53 -8.20 11.86 8.89
N ASN A 54 -8.20 11.40 10.14
CA ASN A 54 -7.25 10.41 10.62
C ASN A 54 -7.43 9.07 9.88
N CYS A 55 -6.31 8.45 9.55
CA CYS A 55 -6.27 7.15 8.92
C CYS A 55 -6.18 6.05 9.97
N ASP A 56 -6.90 4.95 9.78
CA ASP A 56 -6.66 3.69 10.49
C ASP A 56 -5.49 2.91 9.82
N PRO A 57 -5.08 1.73 10.32
CA PRO A 57 -3.97 0.98 9.72
C PRO A 57 -4.20 0.65 8.23
N VAL A 58 -5.44 0.35 7.84
CA VAL A 58 -5.80 0.05 6.44
C VAL A 58 -5.66 1.31 5.58
N GLY A 59 -6.24 2.42 6.01
CA GLY A 59 -6.16 3.71 5.32
C GLY A 59 -4.73 4.21 5.15
N ARG A 60 -3.87 4.05 6.18
CA ARG A 60 -2.45 4.42 6.08
C ARG A 60 -1.72 3.61 5.02
N ARG A 61 -1.98 2.30 4.97
CA ARG A 61 -1.42 1.43 3.94
C ARG A 61 -1.88 1.86 2.55
N LEU A 62 -3.19 2.00 2.34
CA LEU A 62 -3.75 2.41 1.05
C LEU A 62 -3.22 3.77 0.59
N LYS A 63 -3.13 4.73 1.52
CA LYS A 63 -2.54 6.06 1.28
C LYS A 63 -1.09 6.00 0.82
N THR A 64 -0.30 5.09 1.40
CA THR A 64 1.10 4.87 1.00
C THR A 64 1.21 4.23 -0.40
N LEU A 65 0.27 3.33 -0.74
CA LEU A 65 0.24 2.65 -2.04
C LEU A 65 -0.36 3.50 -3.17
N ALA A 66 -1.23 4.47 -2.84
CA ALA A 66 -2.00 5.23 -3.81
C ALA A 66 -1.16 5.84 -4.95
N PRO A 67 0.01 6.48 -4.71
CA PRO A 67 0.80 7.04 -5.80
C PRO A 67 1.36 6.00 -6.78
N LEU A 68 1.62 4.78 -6.31
CA LEU A 68 2.14 3.69 -7.15
C LEU A 68 0.99 3.10 -7.97
N VAL A 69 -0.10 2.77 -7.28
CA VAL A 69 -1.29 2.15 -7.86
C VAL A 69 -1.88 3.04 -8.97
N LEU A 70 -1.98 4.35 -8.74
CA LEU A 70 -2.49 5.30 -9.72
C LEU A 70 -1.57 5.47 -10.94
N ARG A 71 -0.28 5.15 -10.82
CA ARG A 71 0.66 5.08 -11.96
C ARG A 71 0.66 3.72 -12.66
N GLY A 72 -0.17 2.79 -12.21
CA GLY A 72 -0.30 1.45 -12.81
C GLY A 72 0.65 0.40 -12.24
N SER A 73 1.25 0.61 -11.07
CA SER A 73 2.17 -0.36 -10.46
C SER A 73 1.93 -0.55 -8.96
N CYS A 74 2.14 -1.77 -8.44
CA CYS A 74 2.30 -1.97 -7.00
C CYS A 74 3.23 -3.18 -6.76
N PRO A 75 4.55 -2.96 -6.67
CA PRO A 75 5.52 -4.05 -6.49
C PRO A 75 5.39 -4.76 -5.12
N GLN A 76 4.72 -4.13 -4.18
CA GLN A 76 4.49 -4.62 -2.80
C GLN A 76 3.09 -5.19 -2.59
N CYS A 77 2.33 -5.40 -3.67
CA CYS A 77 1.01 -6.00 -3.64
C CYS A 77 1.08 -7.45 -4.14
N THR A 78 0.33 -8.35 -3.50
CA THR A 78 0.11 -9.70 -4.04
C THR A 78 -0.84 -9.67 -5.25
N PRO A 79 -0.90 -10.74 -6.06
CA PRO A 79 -1.87 -10.83 -7.16
C PRO A 79 -3.32 -10.65 -6.70
N ASP A 80 -3.66 -11.14 -5.50
CA ASP A 80 -4.99 -11.02 -4.93
C ASP A 80 -5.27 -9.58 -4.51
N GLU A 81 -4.32 -8.94 -3.84
CA GLU A 81 -4.42 -7.52 -3.46
C GLU A 81 -4.56 -6.63 -4.70
N MET A 82 -3.85 -6.93 -5.78
CA MET A 82 -4.01 -6.21 -7.06
C MET A 82 -5.44 -6.32 -7.58
N ARG A 83 -6.06 -7.51 -7.58
CA ARG A 83 -7.47 -7.67 -7.99
C ARG A 83 -8.42 -6.90 -7.08
N GLN A 84 -8.19 -6.94 -5.78
CA GLN A 84 -9.01 -6.22 -4.79
C GLN A 84 -8.87 -4.69 -4.91
N ILE A 85 -7.67 -4.20 -5.18
CA ILE A 85 -7.41 -2.79 -5.48
C ILE A 85 -8.19 -2.37 -6.72
N GLN A 86 -8.09 -3.11 -7.83
CA GLN A 86 -8.82 -2.77 -9.06
C GLN A 86 -10.34 -2.71 -8.86
N ARG A 87 -10.89 -3.66 -8.09
CA ARG A 87 -12.31 -3.67 -7.71
C ARG A 87 -12.68 -2.47 -6.83
N THR A 88 -11.82 -2.11 -5.87
CA THR A 88 -11.99 -0.93 -5.02
C THR A 88 -11.97 0.36 -5.83
N LEU A 89 -11.00 0.53 -6.73
CA LEU A 89 -10.90 1.70 -7.61
C LEU A 89 -12.15 1.82 -8.49
N SER A 90 -12.57 0.72 -9.11
CA SER A 90 -13.78 0.68 -9.95
C SER A 90 -15.03 1.06 -9.16
N HIS A 91 -15.14 0.60 -7.92
CA HIS A 91 -16.25 0.97 -7.03
C HIS A 91 -16.23 2.46 -6.69
N ILE A 92 -15.07 3.01 -6.32
CA ILE A 92 -14.92 4.43 -5.98
C ILE A 92 -15.22 5.33 -7.18
N GLN A 93 -14.70 4.99 -8.36
CA GLN A 93 -14.94 5.76 -9.60
C GLN A 93 -16.44 5.87 -9.93
N ARG A 94 -17.19 4.77 -9.78
CA ARG A 94 -18.63 4.73 -10.09
C ARG A 94 -19.48 5.42 -9.04
N ASN A 95 -19.17 5.24 -7.75
CA ASN A 95 -20.06 5.65 -6.65
C ASN A 95 -19.64 6.96 -5.96
N TYR A 96 -18.36 7.35 -6.07
CA TYR A 96 -17.77 8.53 -5.41
C TYR A 96 -16.90 9.33 -6.40
N PRO A 97 -17.44 9.76 -7.57
CA PRO A 97 -16.65 10.39 -8.63
C PRO A 97 -16.00 11.71 -8.19
N LYS A 98 -16.65 12.47 -7.28
CA LYS A 98 -16.11 13.74 -6.78
C LYS A 98 -14.86 13.52 -5.94
N GLU A 99 -14.91 12.58 -5.00
CA GLU A 99 -13.79 12.18 -4.15
C GLU A 99 -12.68 11.55 -4.99
N TRP A 100 -13.05 10.72 -5.98
CA TRP A 100 -12.10 10.14 -6.93
C TRP A 100 -11.27 11.21 -7.64
N SER A 101 -11.91 12.24 -8.21
CA SER A 101 -11.20 13.34 -8.88
C SER A 101 -10.23 14.06 -7.95
N LYS A 102 -10.63 14.30 -6.70
CA LYS A 102 -9.73 14.90 -5.70
C LYS A 102 -8.53 14.00 -5.39
N ILE A 103 -8.75 12.70 -5.23
CA ILE A 103 -7.69 11.72 -4.95
C ILE A 103 -6.70 11.66 -6.11
N VAL A 104 -7.18 11.56 -7.35
CA VAL A 104 -6.30 11.58 -8.53
C VAL A 104 -5.44 12.84 -8.50
N LYS A 105 -6.06 14.01 -8.39
CA LYS A 105 -5.35 15.29 -8.33
C LYS A 105 -4.30 15.34 -7.21
N GLN A 106 -4.65 14.84 -6.02
CA GLN A 106 -3.76 14.80 -4.86
C GLN A 106 -2.48 13.98 -5.10
N TYR A 107 -2.57 12.88 -5.84
CA TYR A 107 -1.47 11.91 -5.97
C TYR A 107 -0.77 11.91 -7.32
N THR A 108 -1.40 12.43 -8.38
CA THR A 108 -0.80 12.53 -9.72
C THR A 108 -0.39 13.96 -10.08
N GLY A 109 -0.88 14.98 -9.37
CA GLY A 109 -0.62 16.39 -9.68
C GLY A 109 -1.29 16.90 -10.95
N ALA A 110 -2.18 16.10 -11.55
CA ALA A 110 -2.95 16.42 -12.75
C ALA A 110 -4.37 16.90 -12.42
#